data_AF-A0A1W1I570-F1
#
_entry.id   AF-A0A1W1I570-F1
#
_cell.length_a   1.000
_cell.length_b   1.000
_cell.length_c   1.000
_cell.angle_alpha   90.00
_cell.angle_beta   90.00
_cell.angle_gamma   90.00
#
_symmetry.space_group_name_H-M   'P 1'
#
loop_
_entity.id
_entity.type
_entity.pdbx_description
1 polymer ?
#
loop_
_entity_poly.entity_id
_entity_poly.type
_entity_poly.pdbx_seq_one_letter_code
_entity_poly.pdbx_strand_id
1 'polypeptide(L)'
;MHRSVPVTTLAVFFTLLLPIDPSHAQTTDEPGAPPLLDSPPLVENQPLVESPPPVESRPLTPPPTEAPEPPVTAQEEDATLALSELRNAARLTPQNAETRLNLARGLYRIGDLDAAIDECRAAIKLNASDPEAHLQLGVLLMAKQDWRGASTALKEAIQLDSTLTHAHYSLGNVHYTRGNVNAAIDSYRQALELQPNFPDARYRMALLLKLVNHGGEAAQFMEEAAKGGVPQAQFFLGNAYKAGQGVQKNLASAIYWWAKAEEFGHQPAAEALSKTRRLALSPDQPERRRKETLEAFQAYQERVQVEVLEKIRQDQDLQPYQIENGETLGTTLLKHNRPDMAVPLLLKEAYALSEPSQAELAKLYETGLDQQLPPFDPVLLAYFETTAADGFVPSKKTLARIYGKGLGTAADLRKAKAVLKGLPKQEVKAVLEEFANP
;
A
#
# COMPACT_ATOMS: atom_id res chain seq x y z
N MET A 1 46.35 14.81 -10.56
CA MET A 1 45.52 13.68 -11.06
C MET A 1 44.14 13.81 -10.43
N HIS A 2 43.09 13.94 -11.23
CA HIS A 2 41.72 14.05 -10.72
C HIS A 2 41.23 12.70 -10.17
N ARG A 3 40.50 12.73 -9.06
CA ARG A 3 39.50 11.72 -8.71
C ARG A 3 38.18 12.43 -8.49
N SER A 4 37.26 12.24 -9.42
CA SER A 4 35.87 12.65 -9.31
C SER A 4 35.17 11.77 -8.27
N VAL A 5 34.40 12.40 -7.38
CA VAL A 5 33.46 11.73 -6.48
C VAL A 5 32.07 11.95 -7.07
N PRO A 6 31.24 10.90 -7.28
CA PRO A 6 29.88 11.10 -7.75
C PRO A 6 29.01 11.66 -6.63
N VAL A 7 28.26 12.72 -6.94
CA VAL A 7 27.20 13.24 -6.06
C VAL A 7 25.97 12.36 -6.26
N THR A 8 25.60 11.59 -5.23
CA THR A 8 24.39 10.77 -5.26
C THR A 8 23.20 11.61 -4.80
N THR A 9 22.38 12.09 -5.74
CA THR A 9 21.13 12.79 -5.44
C THR A 9 20.13 11.84 -4.79
N LEU A 10 19.90 12.00 -3.48
CA LEU A 10 18.95 11.17 -2.74
C LEU A 10 17.52 11.71 -2.93
N ALA A 11 16.81 11.19 -3.93
CA ALA A 11 15.40 11.50 -4.15
C ALA A 11 14.53 10.79 -3.10
N VAL A 12 14.14 11.51 -2.04
CA VAL A 12 13.27 10.98 -0.98
C VAL A 12 11.80 11.08 -1.42
N PHE A 13 11.19 9.95 -1.75
CA PHE A 13 9.75 9.85 -1.98
C PHE A 13 8.98 9.98 -0.65
N PHE A 14 8.04 10.93 -0.58
CA PHE A 14 7.01 10.98 0.47
C PHE A 14 5.63 11.18 -0.13
N THR A 15 4.84 10.10 -0.15
CA THR A 15 3.43 10.13 -0.54
C THR A 15 2.59 10.63 0.64
N LEU A 16 2.01 11.83 0.52
CA LEU A 16 1.09 12.38 1.52
C LEU A 16 -0.22 11.55 1.59
N LEU A 17 -0.35 10.73 2.63
CA LEU A 17 -1.64 10.25 3.13
C LEU A 17 -2.27 11.35 3.99
N LEU A 18 -3.17 12.15 3.39
CA LEU A 18 -4.09 13.01 4.14
C LEU A 18 -5.43 12.29 4.31
N PRO A 19 -6.02 12.26 5.52
CA PRO A 19 -7.38 11.77 5.73
C PRO A 19 -8.40 12.73 5.10
N ILE A 20 -9.45 12.17 4.50
CA ILE A 20 -10.57 12.92 3.92
C ILE A 20 -11.71 12.92 4.93
N ASP A 21 -12.15 14.10 5.36
CA ASP A 21 -13.31 14.28 6.24
C ASP A 21 -14.40 15.07 5.49
N PRO A 22 -15.52 14.44 5.07
CA PRO A 22 -16.53 15.07 4.23
C PRO A 22 -17.72 15.59 5.05
N SER A 23 -17.65 16.84 5.52
CA SER A 23 -18.79 17.53 6.14
C SER A 23 -19.08 18.91 5.52
N HIS A 24 -20.38 19.16 5.32
CA HIS A 24 -21.05 20.41 4.92
C HIS A 24 -21.10 20.82 3.44
N ALA A 25 -22.30 20.63 2.84
CA ALA A 25 -23.07 21.74 2.24
C ALA A 25 -24.58 21.38 2.11
N GLN A 26 -25.44 22.17 2.76
CA GLN A 26 -26.86 22.42 2.42
C GLN A 26 -26.98 23.97 2.38
N THR A 27 -27.51 24.64 1.34
CA THR A 27 -28.90 25.17 1.14
C THR A 27 -28.77 26.37 0.15
N THR A 28 -29.72 26.84 -0.68
CA THR A 28 -31.11 26.49 -1.04
C THR A 28 -31.50 27.23 -2.35
N ASP A 29 -32.60 26.78 -2.97
CA ASP A 29 -33.54 27.50 -3.86
C ASP A 29 -33.16 27.98 -5.29
N GLU A 30 -34.11 27.68 -6.18
CA GLU A 30 -34.29 28.00 -7.61
C GLU A 30 -35.21 29.26 -7.77
N PRO A 31 -35.79 29.68 -8.95
CA PRO A 31 -35.87 29.04 -10.29
C PRO A 31 -35.56 29.96 -11.51
N GLY A 32 -35.47 29.35 -12.72
CA GLY A 32 -35.53 30.12 -13.99
C GLY A 32 -35.09 29.38 -15.28
N ALA A 33 -35.97 28.58 -15.88
CA ALA A 33 -35.85 27.97 -17.23
C ALA A 33 -36.90 28.60 -18.20
N PRO A 34 -37.13 28.19 -19.48
CA PRO A 34 -36.59 27.08 -20.32
C PRO A 34 -36.22 27.59 -21.76
N PRO A 35 -36.26 26.84 -22.91
CA PRO A 35 -36.51 25.41 -23.20
C PRO A 35 -35.46 24.69 -24.12
N LEU A 36 -35.12 23.42 -23.81
CA LEU A 36 -35.59 22.13 -24.40
C LEU A 36 -35.01 21.72 -25.78
N LEU A 37 -34.40 20.52 -25.81
CA LEU A 37 -34.54 19.52 -26.88
C LEU A 37 -34.18 18.11 -26.35
N ASP A 38 -35.22 17.27 -26.27
CA ASP A 38 -35.34 15.80 -26.18
C ASP A 38 -34.30 14.89 -25.47
N SER A 39 -34.84 14.02 -24.60
CA SER A 39 -34.13 12.94 -23.89
C SER A 39 -34.58 11.54 -24.36
N PRO A 40 -33.67 10.54 -24.48
CA PRO A 40 -34.02 9.12 -24.54
C PRO A 40 -34.24 8.51 -23.12
N PRO A 41 -34.82 7.29 -23.00
CA PRO A 41 -35.63 6.93 -21.83
C PRO A 41 -34.89 6.40 -20.59
N LEU A 42 -35.63 6.42 -19.49
CA LEU A 42 -35.28 5.90 -18.16
C LEU A 42 -34.83 4.43 -18.19
N VAL A 43 -33.67 4.16 -17.59
CA VAL A 43 -33.25 2.80 -17.18
C VAL A 43 -33.40 2.71 -15.66
N GLU A 44 -34.02 1.63 -15.20
CA GLU A 44 -34.35 1.43 -13.78
C GLU A 44 -33.12 1.31 -12.87
N ASN A 45 -33.28 1.89 -11.68
CA ASN A 45 -32.51 1.70 -10.45
C ASN A 45 -31.50 0.53 -10.43
N GLN A 46 -30.20 0.85 -10.53
CA GLN A 46 -29.15 0.04 -9.94
C GLN A 46 -28.72 0.68 -8.61
N PRO A 47 -28.43 -0.12 -7.56
CA PRO A 47 -28.15 0.43 -6.24
C PRO A 47 -26.86 1.26 -6.25
N LEU A 48 -26.96 2.48 -5.74
CA LEU A 48 -25.82 3.30 -5.36
C LEU A 48 -24.90 2.49 -4.44
N VAL A 49 -23.59 2.60 -4.68
CA VAL A 49 -22.57 2.02 -3.80
C VAL A 49 -22.77 2.59 -2.40
N GLU A 50 -22.90 1.71 -1.41
CA GLU A 50 -23.04 2.11 0.00
C GLU A 50 -21.86 3.00 0.41
N SER A 51 -22.19 4.24 0.79
CA SER A 51 -21.26 5.10 1.53
C SER A 51 -20.91 4.42 2.86
N PRO A 52 -19.68 4.54 3.39
CA PRO A 52 -19.35 4.03 4.71
C PRO A 52 -20.27 4.65 5.76
N PRO A 53 -20.74 3.88 6.77
CA PRO A 53 -21.60 4.42 7.80
C PRO A 53 -20.86 5.48 8.64
N PRO A 54 -21.56 6.52 9.13
CA PRO A 54 -20.95 7.52 10.00
C PRO A 54 -20.48 6.89 11.32
N VAL A 55 -19.32 7.32 11.82
CA VAL A 55 -18.80 6.89 13.12
C VAL A 55 -19.66 7.50 14.22
N GLU A 56 -20.35 6.67 15.00
CA GLU A 56 -21.11 7.12 16.17
C GLU A 56 -20.16 7.69 17.24
N SER A 57 -20.37 8.96 17.59
CA SER A 57 -19.66 9.65 18.66
C SER A 57 -20.11 9.16 20.04
N ARG A 58 -19.36 8.24 20.63
CA ARG A 58 -19.54 7.86 22.04
C ARG A 58 -19.01 8.95 22.99
N PRO A 59 -19.71 9.23 24.10
CA PRO A 59 -19.27 10.24 25.07
C PRO A 59 -17.97 9.81 25.78
N LEU A 60 -17.08 10.80 25.97
CA LEU A 60 -15.81 10.63 26.65
C LEU A 60 -16.02 10.38 28.15
N THR A 61 -15.42 9.32 28.68
CA THR A 61 -15.12 9.18 30.12
C THR A 61 -13.78 9.85 30.43
N PRO A 62 -13.60 10.50 31.60
CA PRO A 62 -12.33 11.13 31.96
C PRO A 62 -11.21 10.09 32.12
N PRO A 63 -9.95 10.44 31.81
CA PRO A 63 -8.84 9.49 31.82
C PRO A 63 -8.42 9.10 33.25
N PRO A 64 -8.01 7.86 33.49
CA PRO A 64 -7.25 7.49 34.68
C PRO A 64 -5.82 8.05 34.61
N THR A 65 -5.18 8.14 35.77
CA THR A 65 -3.87 8.75 36.05
C THR A 65 -2.72 8.30 35.13
N GLU A 66 -1.77 9.20 34.91
CA GLU A 66 -0.58 9.07 34.05
C GLU A 66 0.05 7.66 34.04
N ALA A 67 0.04 7.03 32.87
CA ALA A 67 0.95 5.95 32.50
C ALA A 67 2.20 6.55 31.81
N PRO A 68 3.39 5.94 31.94
CA PRO A 68 4.60 6.47 31.34
C PRO A 68 4.49 6.55 29.81
N GLU A 69 5.07 7.59 29.22
CA GLU A 69 5.11 7.81 27.77
C GLU A 69 5.71 6.59 27.04
N PRO A 70 5.18 6.23 25.86
CA PRO A 70 5.73 5.12 25.08
C PRO A 70 7.17 5.40 24.64
N PRO A 71 8.01 4.36 24.49
CA PRO A 71 9.40 4.54 24.07
C PRO A 71 9.46 5.16 22.66
N VAL A 72 10.29 6.19 22.52
CA VAL A 72 10.61 6.87 21.26
C VAL A 72 11.10 5.85 20.23
N THR A 73 10.61 5.92 19.00
CA THR A 73 11.03 5.00 17.94
C THR A 73 12.40 5.41 17.38
N ALA A 74 13.18 4.46 16.88
CA ALA A 74 14.50 4.73 16.31
C ALA A 74 14.47 5.76 15.15
N GLN A 75 13.36 5.84 14.40
CA GLN A 75 13.16 6.85 13.36
C GLN A 75 12.94 8.26 13.92
N GLU A 76 12.33 8.39 15.10
CA GLU A 76 12.18 9.66 15.82
C GLU A 76 13.49 10.09 16.49
N GLU A 77 14.30 9.16 16.99
CA GLU A 77 15.67 9.45 17.46
C GLU A 77 16.56 9.98 16.31
N ASP A 78 16.59 9.30 15.16
CA ASP A 78 17.32 9.75 13.98
C ASP A 78 16.80 11.12 13.46
N ALA A 79 15.49 11.33 13.45
CA ALA A 79 14.89 12.60 13.01
C ALA A 79 15.19 13.76 13.96
N THR A 80 15.20 13.54 15.28
CA THR A 80 15.53 14.57 16.28
C THR A 80 17.01 14.92 16.28
N LEU A 81 17.90 13.94 16.10
CA LEU A 81 19.33 14.17 15.88
C LEU A 81 19.57 15.01 14.62
N ALA A 82 19.02 14.60 13.47
CA ALA A 82 19.13 15.35 12.21
C ALA A 82 18.57 16.78 12.32
N LEU A 83 17.47 16.96 13.07
CA LEU A 83 16.93 18.30 13.34
C LEU A 83 17.86 19.17 14.19
N SER A 84 18.59 18.58 15.14
CA SER A 84 19.58 19.31 15.95
C SER A 84 20.73 19.85 15.09
N GLU A 85 21.21 19.05 14.13
CA GLU A 85 22.23 19.45 13.16
C GLU A 85 21.74 20.57 12.24
N LEU A 86 20.52 20.45 11.70
CA LEU A 86 19.89 21.48 10.86
C LEU A 86 19.70 22.81 11.62
N ARG A 87 19.28 22.75 12.89
CA ARG A 87 19.17 23.93 13.76
C ARG A 87 20.53 24.58 14.02
N ASN A 88 21.59 23.79 14.21
CA ASN A 88 22.95 24.31 14.38
C ASN A 88 23.50 24.91 13.08
N ALA A 89 23.28 24.27 11.93
CA ALA A 89 23.64 24.81 10.63
C ALA A 89 22.99 26.17 10.39
N ALA A 90 21.66 26.29 10.58
CA ALA A 90 20.92 27.55 10.40
C ALA A 90 21.39 28.67 11.35
N ARG A 91 21.91 28.34 12.54
CA ARG A 91 22.55 29.30 13.47
C ARG A 91 23.91 29.78 12.98
N LEU A 92 24.70 28.91 12.33
CA LEU A 92 26.01 29.24 11.77
C LEU A 92 25.90 30.03 10.45
N THR A 93 24.86 29.78 9.65
CA THR A 93 24.61 30.44 8.37
C THR A 93 23.25 31.15 8.31
N PRO A 94 22.97 32.12 9.20
CA PRO A 94 21.63 32.70 9.36
C PRO A 94 21.08 33.49 8.15
N GLN A 95 21.94 33.81 7.18
CA GLN A 95 21.60 34.47 5.90
C GLN A 95 21.63 33.51 4.70
N ASN A 96 21.77 32.21 4.90
CA ASN A 96 21.71 31.21 3.83
C ASN A 96 20.27 30.67 3.69
N ALA A 97 19.65 30.92 2.53
CA ALA A 97 18.28 30.49 2.23
C ALA A 97 18.12 28.96 2.20
N GLU A 98 19.07 28.25 1.58
CA GLU A 98 19.08 26.79 1.46
C GLU A 98 19.17 26.10 2.83
N THR A 99 19.99 26.63 3.75
CA THR A 99 20.10 26.08 5.10
C THR A 99 18.77 26.20 5.87
N ARG A 100 18.07 27.33 5.72
CA ARG A 100 16.73 27.52 6.30
C ARG A 100 15.68 26.62 5.66
N LEU A 101 15.73 26.44 4.34
CA LEU A 101 14.82 25.54 3.63
C LEU A 101 15.02 24.08 4.05
N ASN A 102 16.27 23.65 4.27
CA ASN A 102 16.59 22.33 4.78
C ASN A 102 16.14 22.15 6.24
N LEU A 103 16.24 23.20 7.07
CA LEU A 103 15.63 23.21 8.42
C LEU A 103 14.10 23.11 8.36
N ALA A 104 13.43 23.83 7.46
CA ALA A 104 11.99 23.72 7.25
C ALA A 104 11.55 22.30 6.87
N ARG A 105 12.28 21.63 5.96
CA ARG A 105 12.09 20.21 5.63
C ARG A 105 12.38 19.26 6.80
N GLY A 106 13.29 19.63 7.71
CA GLY A 106 13.52 18.92 8.97
C GLY A 106 12.33 19.02 9.93
N LEU A 107 11.84 20.25 10.16
CA LEU A 107 10.70 20.55 11.02
C LEU A 107 9.40 19.90 10.49
N TYR A 108 9.21 19.89 9.17
CA TYR A 108 8.09 19.17 8.52
C TYR A 108 8.06 17.68 8.87
N ARG A 109 9.22 17.00 8.83
CA ARG A 109 9.33 15.56 9.11
C ARG A 109 8.97 15.19 10.55
N ILE A 110 9.11 16.12 11.50
CA ILE A 110 8.69 15.92 12.90
C ILE A 110 7.30 16.53 13.21
N GLY A 111 6.58 17.03 12.20
CA GLY A 111 5.24 17.61 12.36
C GLY A 111 5.20 19.05 12.90
N ASP A 112 6.32 19.73 13.09
CA ASP A 112 6.38 21.13 13.53
C ASP A 112 6.08 22.09 12.36
N LEU A 113 4.81 22.11 11.94
CA LEU A 113 4.36 22.82 10.75
C LEU A 113 4.49 24.35 10.86
N ASP A 114 4.34 24.93 12.05
CA ASP A 114 4.48 26.38 12.23
C ASP A 114 5.93 26.82 12.08
N ALA A 115 6.86 26.18 12.79
CA ALA A 115 8.28 26.53 12.65
C ALA A 115 8.81 26.21 11.24
N ALA A 116 8.30 25.15 10.60
CA ALA A 116 8.63 24.85 9.21
C ALA A 116 8.19 25.97 8.25
N ILE A 117 6.97 26.50 8.40
CA ILE A 117 6.45 27.61 7.59
C ILE A 117 7.28 28.88 7.81
N ASP A 118 7.65 29.19 9.06
CA ASP A 118 8.42 30.40 9.36
C ASP A 118 9.86 30.33 8.83
N GLU A 119 10.54 29.19 8.93
CA GLU A 119 11.86 29.00 8.31
C GLU A 119 11.79 29.01 6.77
N CYS A 120 10.72 28.46 6.19
CA CYS A 120 10.50 28.51 4.74
C CYS A 120 10.25 29.96 4.25
N ARG A 121 9.44 30.75 4.99
CA ARG A 121 9.26 32.20 4.73
C ARG A 121 10.56 32.98 4.92
N ALA A 122 11.39 32.61 5.88
CA ALA A 122 12.70 33.22 6.07
C ALA A 122 13.67 32.89 4.93
N ALA A 123 13.62 31.68 4.36
CA ALA A 123 14.34 31.31 3.14
C ALA A 123 13.88 32.16 1.94
N ILE A 124 12.58 32.27 1.70
CA ILE A 124 12.00 33.11 0.62
C ILE A 124 12.37 34.59 0.80
N LYS A 125 12.44 35.08 2.04
CA LYS A 125 12.88 36.47 2.30
C LYS A 125 14.36 36.71 1.95
N LEU A 126 15.21 35.68 2.01
CA LEU A 126 16.62 35.74 1.62
C LEU A 126 16.81 35.54 0.11
N ASN A 127 15.99 34.70 -0.52
CA ASN A 127 15.95 34.49 -1.97
C ASN A 127 14.50 34.36 -2.46
N ALA A 128 13.91 35.48 -2.90
CA ALA A 128 12.51 35.51 -3.32
C ALA A 128 12.25 34.78 -4.65
N SER A 129 13.30 34.56 -5.44
CA SER A 129 13.29 33.90 -6.74
C SER A 129 13.60 32.39 -6.68
N ASP A 130 13.50 31.77 -5.50
CA ASP A 130 13.67 30.32 -5.34
C ASP A 130 12.33 29.58 -5.54
N PRO A 131 12.09 28.93 -6.70
CA PRO A 131 10.82 28.24 -6.96
C PRO A 131 10.61 27.04 -6.02
N GLU A 132 11.68 26.39 -5.58
CA GLU A 132 11.63 25.25 -4.67
C GLU A 132 11.23 25.69 -3.26
N ALA A 133 11.70 26.86 -2.80
CA ALA A 133 11.23 27.43 -1.53
C ALA A 133 9.72 27.74 -1.55
N HIS A 134 9.19 28.28 -2.66
CA HIS A 134 7.75 28.50 -2.82
C HIS A 134 6.95 27.19 -2.93
N LEU A 135 7.49 26.16 -3.58
CA LEU A 135 6.89 24.82 -3.60
C LEU A 135 6.79 24.24 -2.18
N GLN A 136 7.87 24.28 -1.41
CA GLN A 136 7.89 23.79 -0.02
C GLN A 136 6.90 24.56 0.87
N LEU A 137 6.83 25.89 0.74
CA LEU A 137 5.80 26.69 1.42
C LEU A 137 4.39 26.24 1.03
N GLY A 138 4.16 25.96 -0.25
CA GLY A 138 2.90 25.40 -0.77
C GLY A 138 2.52 24.09 -0.10
N VAL A 139 3.44 23.13 -0.02
CA VAL A 139 3.23 21.82 0.62
C VAL A 139 2.99 21.96 2.12
N LEU A 140 3.73 22.83 2.81
CA LEU A 140 3.52 23.10 4.24
C LEU A 140 2.14 23.71 4.53
N LEU A 141 1.69 24.65 3.69
CA LEU A 141 0.37 25.25 3.80
C LEU A 141 -0.75 24.24 3.46
N MET A 142 -0.52 23.27 2.56
CA MET A 142 -1.43 22.13 2.36
C MET A 142 -1.54 21.27 3.62
N ALA A 143 -0.43 20.95 4.29
CA ALA A 143 -0.44 20.18 5.53
C ALA A 143 -1.19 20.93 6.66
N LYS A 144 -1.06 22.27 6.69
CA LYS A 144 -1.83 23.18 7.55
C LYS A 144 -3.26 23.46 7.09
N GLN A 145 -3.71 22.87 5.98
CA GLN A 145 -5.02 23.08 5.35
C GLN A 145 -5.32 24.54 4.94
N ASP A 146 -4.31 25.41 4.82
CA ASP A 146 -4.44 26.72 4.17
C ASP A 146 -4.39 26.57 2.65
N TRP A 147 -5.49 26.08 2.08
CA TRP A 147 -5.65 25.86 0.65
C TRP A 147 -5.58 27.15 -0.19
N ARG A 148 -5.73 28.33 0.43
CA ARG A 148 -5.58 29.62 -0.26
C ARG A 148 -4.11 30.02 -0.33
N GLY A 149 -3.42 30.04 0.82
CA GLY A 149 -1.98 30.30 0.88
C GLY A 149 -1.18 29.30 0.05
N ALA A 150 -1.51 28.01 0.12
CA ALA A 150 -0.91 26.97 -0.70
C ALA A 150 -1.08 27.24 -2.21
N SER A 151 -2.29 27.60 -2.66
CA SER A 151 -2.53 27.92 -4.07
C SER A 151 -1.72 29.13 -4.54
N THR A 152 -1.51 30.14 -3.69
CA THR A 152 -0.68 31.30 -4.02
C THR A 152 0.80 30.92 -4.13
N ALA A 153 1.35 30.23 -3.13
CA ALA A 153 2.76 29.83 -3.12
C ALA A 153 3.10 28.88 -4.29
N LEU A 154 2.23 27.91 -4.58
CA LEU A 154 2.42 26.99 -5.72
C LEU A 154 2.35 27.69 -7.08
N LYS A 155 1.53 28.74 -7.22
CA LYS A 155 1.49 29.56 -8.44
C LYS A 155 2.74 30.41 -8.60
N GLU A 156 3.28 30.97 -7.50
CA GLU A 156 4.56 31.68 -7.54
C GLU A 156 5.70 30.74 -7.94
N ALA A 157 5.73 29.52 -7.41
CA ALA A 157 6.68 28.47 -7.80
C ALA A 157 6.62 28.18 -9.31
N ILE A 158 5.41 28.01 -9.87
CA ILE A 158 5.18 27.77 -11.32
C ILE A 158 5.51 29.01 -12.18
N GLN A 159 5.35 30.22 -11.64
CA GLN A 159 5.71 31.47 -12.33
C GLN A 159 7.24 31.66 -12.39
N LEU A 160 7.96 31.25 -11.35
CA LEU A 160 9.42 31.27 -11.29
C LEU A 160 10.05 30.14 -12.11
N ASP A 161 9.48 28.93 -12.07
CA ASP A 161 9.85 27.80 -12.91
C ASP A 161 8.60 27.01 -13.35
N SER A 162 8.20 27.19 -14.60
CA SER A 162 7.05 26.50 -15.19
C SER A 162 7.26 25.00 -15.42
N THR A 163 8.51 24.52 -15.32
CA THR A 163 8.88 23.11 -15.49
C THR A 163 8.87 22.32 -14.18
N LEU A 164 8.56 22.96 -13.05
CA LEU A 164 8.54 22.33 -11.73
C LEU A 164 7.31 21.40 -11.56
N THR A 165 7.42 20.17 -12.05
CA THR A 165 6.39 19.11 -12.05
C THR A 165 5.64 18.97 -10.72
N HIS A 166 6.37 18.99 -9.60
CA HIS A 166 5.78 18.84 -8.27
C HIS A 166 4.92 20.03 -7.83
N ALA A 167 5.13 21.24 -8.38
CA ALA A 167 4.28 22.38 -8.13
C ALA A 167 2.94 22.25 -8.87
N HIS A 168 2.95 21.83 -10.13
CA HIS A 168 1.73 21.49 -10.89
C HIS A 168 0.94 20.37 -10.21
N TYR A 169 1.60 19.28 -9.80
CA TYR A 169 0.94 18.19 -9.08
C TYR A 169 0.34 18.64 -7.74
N SER A 170 1.08 19.42 -6.94
CA SER A 170 0.59 19.98 -5.68
C SER A 170 -0.57 20.94 -5.88
N LEU A 171 -0.54 21.77 -6.93
CA LEU A 171 -1.64 22.67 -7.30
C LEU A 171 -2.89 21.88 -7.72
N GLY A 172 -2.71 20.76 -8.42
CA GLY A 172 -3.77 19.79 -8.72
C GLY A 172 -4.42 19.21 -7.45
N ASN A 173 -3.61 18.85 -6.45
CA ASN A 173 -4.13 18.39 -5.15
C ASN A 173 -4.94 19.51 -4.45
N VAL A 174 -4.44 20.76 -4.44
CA VAL A 174 -5.17 21.92 -3.88
C VAL A 174 -6.49 22.18 -4.62
N HIS A 175 -6.48 22.10 -5.95
CA HIS A 175 -7.70 22.26 -6.75
C HIS A 175 -8.73 21.15 -6.46
N TYR A 176 -8.28 19.89 -6.37
CA TYR A 176 -9.14 18.76 -6.05
C TYR A 176 -9.78 18.91 -4.66
N THR A 177 -8.98 19.19 -3.62
CA THR A 177 -9.48 19.38 -2.24
C THR A 177 -10.48 20.53 -2.14
N ARG A 178 -10.37 21.54 -3.02
CA ARG A 178 -11.32 22.66 -3.11
C ARG A 178 -12.52 22.41 -4.04
N GLY A 179 -12.71 21.19 -4.56
CA GLY A 179 -13.81 20.82 -5.46
C GLY A 179 -13.65 21.29 -6.90
N ASN A 180 -12.53 21.92 -7.27
CA ASN A 180 -12.29 22.48 -8.60
C ASN A 180 -11.76 21.41 -9.57
N VAL A 181 -12.61 20.41 -9.89
CA VAL A 181 -12.22 19.19 -10.64
C VAL A 181 -11.50 19.49 -11.95
N ASN A 182 -12.01 20.39 -12.79
CA ASN A 182 -11.40 20.69 -14.09
C ASN A 182 -9.99 21.30 -13.93
N ALA A 183 -9.83 22.27 -13.03
CA ALA A 183 -8.51 22.87 -12.75
C ALA A 183 -7.52 21.84 -12.16
N ALA A 184 -8.01 20.85 -11.42
CA ALA A 184 -7.19 19.74 -10.93
C ALA A 184 -6.76 18.81 -12.08
N ILE A 185 -7.67 18.43 -12.99
CA ILE A 185 -7.36 17.67 -14.21
C ILE A 185 -6.28 18.41 -15.02
N ASP A 186 -6.45 19.70 -15.28
CA ASP A 186 -5.49 20.48 -16.05
C ASP A 186 -4.10 20.54 -15.38
N SER A 187 -4.05 20.74 -14.06
CA SER A 187 -2.80 20.76 -13.30
C SER A 187 -2.09 19.40 -13.28
N TYR A 188 -2.83 18.29 -13.15
CA TYR A 188 -2.25 16.95 -13.27
C TYR A 188 -1.82 16.63 -14.71
N ARG A 189 -2.52 17.15 -15.73
CA ARG A 189 -2.11 17.02 -17.13
C ARG A 189 -0.77 17.71 -17.36
N GLN A 190 -0.59 18.94 -16.88
CA GLN A 190 0.69 19.65 -16.96
C GLN A 190 1.82 18.88 -16.25
N ALA A 191 1.57 18.31 -15.07
CA ALA A 191 2.55 17.46 -14.39
C ALA A 191 2.91 16.19 -15.21
N LEU A 192 1.96 15.59 -15.92
CA LEU A 192 2.18 14.41 -16.77
C LEU A 192 2.83 14.75 -18.13
N GLU A 193 2.61 15.95 -18.66
CA GLU A 193 3.30 16.48 -19.85
C GLU A 193 4.79 16.72 -19.55
N LEU A 194 5.11 17.27 -18.36
CA LEU A 194 6.48 17.49 -17.89
C LEU A 194 7.17 16.18 -17.48
N GLN A 195 6.46 15.29 -16.79
CA GLN A 195 6.97 13.99 -16.35
C GLN A 195 5.99 12.86 -16.71
N PRO A 196 6.14 12.26 -17.91
CA PRO A 196 5.33 11.14 -18.35
C PRO A 196 5.45 9.87 -17.50
N ASN A 197 6.45 9.78 -16.60
CA ASN A 197 6.54 8.73 -15.59
C ASN A 197 6.28 9.27 -14.18
N PHE A 198 5.02 9.64 -13.91
CA PHE A 198 4.57 10.09 -12.59
C PHE A 198 3.33 9.30 -12.10
N PRO A 199 3.53 8.16 -11.41
CA PRO A 199 2.44 7.26 -11.01
C PRO A 199 1.36 7.90 -10.13
N ASP A 200 1.72 8.75 -9.16
CA ASP A 200 0.73 9.43 -8.30
C ASP A 200 -0.16 10.41 -9.08
N ALA A 201 0.42 11.15 -10.03
CA ALA A 201 -0.34 12.06 -10.90
C ALA A 201 -1.33 11.29 -11.79
N ARG A 202 -0.92 10.13 -12.33
CA ARG A 202 -1.82 9.21 -13.05
C ARG A 202 -2.95 8.69 -12.17
N TYR A 203 -2.64 8.28 -10.94
CA TYR A 203 -3.64 7.80 -9.99
C TYR A 203 -4.68 8.88 -9.68
N ARG A 204 -4.24 10.12 -9.41
CA ARG A 204 -5.14 11.27 -9.24
C ARG A 204 -5.98 11.51 -10.51
N MET A 205 -5.37 11.49 -11.68
CA MET A 205 -6.07 11.66 -12.97
C MET A 205 -7.15 10.59 -13.18
N ALA A 206 -6.84 9.32 -12.90
CA ALA A 206 -7.79 8.21 -13.00
C ALA A 206 -9.02 8.39 -12.10
N LEU A 207 -8.82 8.88 -10.86
CA LEU A 207 -9.92 9.21 -9.95
C LEU A 207 -10.80 10.35 -10.49
N LEU A 208 -10.20 11.42 -11.01
CA LEU A 208 -10.96 12.55 -11.55
C LEU A 208 -11.73 12.19 -12.83
N LEU A 209 -11.10 11.45 -13.74
CA LEU A 209 -11.74 10.96 -14.96
C LEU A 209 -12.93 10.06 -14.64
N LYS A 210 -12.86 9.25 -13.57
CA LYS A 210 -14.00 8.47 -13.07
C LYS A 210 -15.14 9.36 -12.55
N LEU A 211 -14.83 10.47 -11.88
CA LEU A 211 -15.85 11.43 -11.40
C LEU A 211 -16.55 12.16 -12.55
N VAL A 212 -15.86 12.48 -13.64
CA VAL A 212 -16.46 13.09 -14.85
C VAL A 212 -16.98 12.05 -15.86
N ASN A 213 -17.15 10.79 -15.44
CA ASN A 213 -17.72 9.68 -16.22
C ASN A 213 -16.90 9.26 -17.47
N HIS A 214 -15.60 9.58 -17.53
CA HIS A 214 -14.67 9.15 -18.59
C HIS A 214 -14.03 7.79 -18.24
N GLY A 215 -14.86 6.76 -18.09
CA GLY A 215 -14.46 5.46 -17.53
C GLY A 215 -13.35 4.71 -18.30
N GLY A 216 -13.27 4.88 -19.62
CA GLY A 216 -12.25 4.22 -20.46
C GLY A 216 -10.84 4.78 -20.23
N GLU A 217 -10.68 6.10 -20.29
CA GLU A 217 -9.42 6.79 -19.98
C GLU A 217 -9.02 6.56 -18.50
N ALA A 218 -9.99 6.61 -17.58
CA ALA A 218 -9.76 6.35 -16.17
C ALA A 218 -9.13 4.97 -15.92
N ALA A 219 -9.56 3.93 -16.65
CA ALA A 219 -8.99 2.59 -16.53
C ALA A 219 -7.51 2.54 -16.98
N GLN A 220 -7.17 3.22 -18.08
CA GLN A 220 -5.79 3.29 -18.59
C GLN A 220 -4.85 3.98 -17.59
N PHE A 221 -5.24 5.17 -17.10
CA PHE A 221 -4.45 5.88 -16.08
C PHE A 221 -4.32 5.08 -14.77
N MET A 222 -5.36 4.34 -14.36
CA MET A 222 -5.30 3.46 -13.19
C MET A 222 -4.33 2.30 -13.40
N GLU A 223 -4.32 1.68 -14.58
CA GLU A 223 -3.40 0.59 -14.92
C GLU A 223 -1.94 1.05 -14.96
N GLU A 224 -1.67 2.21 -15.56
CA GLU A 224 -0.31 2.79 -15.58
C GLU A 224 0.16 3.22 -14.18
N ALA A 225 -0.72 3.76 -13.33
CA ALA A 225 -0.40 4.05 -11.93
C ALA A 225 -0.11 2.78 -11.11
N ALA A 226 -0.89 1.72 -11.32
CA ALA A 226 -0.70 0.44 -10.65
C ALA A 226 0.63 -0.25 -11.05
N LYS A 227 0.98 -0.21 -12.34
CA LYS A 227 2.29 -0.63 -12.86
C LYS A 227 3.43 0.22 -12.28
N GLY A 228 3.18 1.51 -12.07
CA GLY A 228 4.09 2.45 -11.42
C GLY A 228 4.25 2.27 -9.91
N GLY A 229 3.61 1.26 -9.30
CA GLY A 229 3.82 0.89 -7.89
C GLY A 229 2.88 1.56 -6.87
N VAL A 230 1.89 2.37 -7.29
CA VAL A 230 0.97 3.05 -6.35
C VAL A 230 0.03 2.02 -5.70
N PRO A 231 0.12 1.73 -4.39
CA PRO A 231 -0.62 0.61 -3.78
C PRO A 231 -2.14 0.80 -3.82
N GLN A 232 -2.61 2.05 -3.70
CA GLN A 232 -4.02 2.38 -3.85
C GLN A 232 -4.51 2.09 -5.27
N ALA A 233 -3.74 2.45 -6.30
CA ALA A 233 -4.09 2.19 -7.69
C ALA A 233 -4.15 0.69 -7.98
N GLN A 234 -3.19 -0.07 -7.46
CA GLN A 234 -3.20 -1.54 -7.52
C GLN A 234 -4.46 -2.12 -6.85
N PHE A 235 -4.81 -1.67 -5.64
CA PHE A 235 -6.03 -2.10 -4.97
C PHE A 235 -7.32 -1.78 -5.76
N PHE A 236 -7.45 -0.55 -6.28
CA PHE A 236 -8.61 -0.15 -7.08
C PHE A 236 -8.69 -0.89 -8.41
N LEU A 237 -7.56 -1.15 -9.07
CA LEU A 237 -7.49 -1.98 -10.27
C LEU A 237 -7.87 -3.43 -9.99
N GLY A 238 -7.45 -3.99 -8.85
CA GLY A 238 -7.90 -5.31 -8.41
C GLY A 238 -9.42 -5.37 -8.21
N ASN A 239 -10.01 -4.33 -7.62
CA ASN A 239 -11.48 -4.21 -7.51
C ASN A 239 -12.17 -4.07 -8.87
N ALA A 240 -11.56 -3.33 -9.81
CA ALA A 240 -12.06 -3.20 -11.18
C ALA A 240 -12.09 -4.55 -11.90
N TYR A 241 -11.01 -5.34 -11.84
CA TYR A 241 -10.95 -6.70 -12.39
C TYR A 241 -11.93 -7.68 -11.70
N LYS A 242 -12.14 -7.56 -10.39
CA LYS A 242 -13.14 -8.37 -9.67
C LYS A 242 -14.57 -8.09 -10.15
N ALA A 243 -14.89 -6.82 -10.39
CA ALA A 243 -16.23 -6.35 -10.71
C ALA A 243 -16.54 -6.33 -12.22
N GLY A 244 -15.51 -6.25 -13.08
CA GLY A 244 -15.67 -5.97 -14.52
C GLY A 244 -15.90 -4.48 -14.82
N GLN A 245 -15.41 -3.57 -13.97
CA GLN A 245 -15.62 -2.12 -14.14
C GLN A 245 -14.53 -1.52 -15.02
N GLY A 246 -14.84 -1.22 -16.28
CA GLY A 246 -13.88 -0.65 -17.25
C GLY A 246 -12.82 -1.63 -17.79
N VAL A 247 -12.77 -2.84 -17.24
CA VAL A 247 -11.90 -3.95 -17.66
C VAL A 247 -12.68 -5.25 -17.72
N GLN A 248 -12.22 -6.25 -18.48
CA GLN A 248 -12.84 -7.57 -18.48
C GLN A 248 -12.71 -8.21 -17.09
N LYS A 249 -13.81 -8.78 -16.58
CA LYS A 249 -13.84 -9.43 -15.27
C LYS A 249 -12.85 -10.61 -15.21
N ASN A 250 -11.89 -10.56 -14.28
CA ASN A 250 -10.88 -11.59 -14.08
C ASN A 250 -10.45 -11.63 -12.59
N LEU A 251 -10.79 -12.71 -11.88
CA LEU A 251 -10.48 -12.82 -10.45
C LEU A 251 -8.99 -13.08 -10.17
N ALA A 252 -8.26 -13.74 -11.07
CA ALA A 252 -6.82 -13.95 -10.93
C ALA A 252 -6.04 -12.64 -11.05
N SER A 253 -6.44 -11.76 -11.99
CA SER A 253 -5.92 -10.39 -12.07
C SER A 253 -6.27 -9.56 -10.84
N ALA A 254 -7.44 -9.77 -10.24
CA ALA A 254 -7.81 -9.11 -8.99
C ALA A 254 -6.91 -9.52 -7.82
N ILE A 255 -6.73 -10.83 -7.62
CA ILE A 255 -5.80 -11.41 -6.63
C ILE A 255 -4.38 -10.89 -6.85
N TYR A 256 -3.91 -10.88 -8.10
CA TYR A 256 -2.59 -10.36 -8.45
C TYR A 256 -2.37 -8.90 -7.99
N TRP A 257 -3.30 -8.01 -8.33
CA TRP A 257 -3.14 -6.59 -7.99
C TRP A 257 -3.34 -6.31 -6.50
N TRP A 258 -4.20 -7.07 -5.81
CA TRP A 258 -4.27 -6.99 -4.35
C TRP A 258 -2.98 -7.50 -3.69
N ALA A 259 -2.35 -8.57 -4.21
CA ALA A 259 -1.09 -9.07 -3.67
C ALA A 259 0.06 -8.07 -3.86
N LYS A 260 0.16 -7.42 -5.02
CA LYS A 260 1.13 -6.31 -5.21
C LYS A 260 0.87 -5.16 -4.23
N ALA A 261 -0.38 -4.80 -3.94
CA ALA A 261 -0.70 -3.75 -2.97
C ALA A 261 -0.36 -4.18 -1.52
N GLU A 262 -0.58 -5.45 -1.17
CA GLU A 262 -0.21 -6.06 0.12
C GLU A 262 1.31 -6.06 0.33
N GLU A 263 2.12 -6.27 -0.72
CA GLU A 263 3.60 -6.12 -0.67
C GLU A 263 4.05 -4.73 -0.19
N PHE A 264 3.22 -3.68 -0.36
CA PHE A 264 3.45 -2.32 0.15
C PHE A 264 2.60 -1.99 1.41
N GLY A 265 2.08 -3.00 2.12
CA GLY A 265 1.36 -2.84 3.39
C GLY A 265 -0.09 -2.34 3.28
N HIS A 266 -0.70 -2.35 2.09
CA HIS A 266 -2.04 -1.81 1.87
C HIS A 266 -3.14 -2.70 2.51
N GLN A 267 -3.53 -2.38 3.75
CA GLN A 267 -4.44 -3.19 4.57
C GLN A 267 -5.76 -3.62 3.87
N PRO A 268 -6.51 -2.75 3.14
CA PRO A 268 -7.71 -3.18 2.43
C PRO A 268 -7.47 -4.25 1.35
N ALA A 269 -6.24 -4.36 0.82
CA ALA A 269 -5.88 -5.39 -0.14
C ALA A 269 -5.64 -6.75 0.55
N ALA A 270 -4.94 -6.75 1.68
CA ALA A 270 -4.80 -7.92 2.56
C ALA A 270 -6.16 -8.46 3.03
N GLU A 271 -7.08 -7.56 3.43
CA GLU A 271 -8.46 -7.92 3.75
C GLU A 271 -9.21 -8.53 2.55
N ALA A 272 -9.05 -7.96 1.35
CA ALA A 272 -9.69 -8.47 0.13
C ALA A 272 -9.19 -9.87 -0.25
N LEU A 273 -7.88 -10.13 -0.13
CA LEU A 273 -7.27 -11.44 -0.30
C LEU A 273 -7.79 -12.43 0.74
N SER A 274 -7.76 -12.05 2.02
CA SER A 274 -8.21 -12.89 3.13
C SER A 274 -9.69 -13.27 2.99
N LYS A 275 -10.55 -12.30 2.64
CA LYS A 275 -11.97 -12.55 2.29
C LYS A 275 -12.10 -13.50 1.10
N THR A 276 -11.22 -13.41 0.11
CA THR A 276 -11.24 -14.29 -1.08
C THR A 276 -10.77 -15.71 -0.75
N ARG A 277 -9.75 -15.89 0.10
CA ARG A 277 -9.36 -17.20 0.64
C ARG A 277 -10.50 -17.83 1.44
N ARG A 278 -11.16 -17.08 2.32
CA ARG A 278 -12.34 -17.55 3.07
C ARG A 278 -13.49 -17.99 2.16
N LEU A 279 -13.70 -17.33 1.02
CA LEU A 279 -14.70 -17.75 0.02
C LEU A 279 -14.31 -19.04 -0.72
N ALA A 280 -13.03 -19.28 -0.97
CA ALA A 280 -12.54 -20.54 -1.53
C ALA A 280 -12.67 -21.71 -0.53
N LEU A 281 -12.38 -21.46 0.74
CA LEU A 281 -12.20 -22.49 1.77
C LEU A 281 -13.46 -22.80 2.60
N SER A 282 -14.39 -21.85 2.76
CA SER A 282 -15.62 -22.05 3.55
C SER A 282 -16.51 -23.14 2.93
N PRO A 283 -16.91 -24.19 3.67
CA PRO A 283 -17.80 -25.23 3.16
C PRO A 283 -19.24 -24.73 2.92
N ASP A 284 -19.61 -23.58 3.47
CA ASP A 284 -20.93 -22.96 3.32
C ASP A 284 -21.11 -22.28 1.95
N GLN A 285 -20.02 -22.10 1.20
CA GLN A 285 -20.08 -21.52 -0.15
C GLN A 285 -20.41 -22.59 -1.21
N PRO A 286 -21.23 -22.25 -2.24
CA PRO A 286 -21.52 -23.16 -3.34
C PRO A 286 -20.25 -23.70 -3.98
N GLU A 287 -20.15 -25.02 -4.13
CA GLU A 287 -18.94 -25.72 -4.62
C GLU A 287 -18.37 -25.10 -5.90
N ARG A 288 -19.24 -24.77 -6.86
CA ARG A 288 -18.87 -24.05 -8.09
C ARG A 288 -18.10 -22.75 -7.82
N ARG A 289 -18.57 -21.90 -6.89
CA ARG A 289 -17.88 -20.64 -6.55
C ARG A 289 -16.55 -20.88 -5.84
N ARG A 290 -16.47 -21.92 -5.01
CA ARG A 290 -15.22 -22.33 -4.36
C ARG A 290 -14.19 -22.73 -5.40
N LYS A 291 -14.58 -23.59 -6.35
CA LYS A 291 -13.75 -24.02 -7.47
C LYS A 291 -13.30 -22.85 -8.35
N GLU A 292 -14.22 -21.99 -8.80
CA GLU A 292 -13.90 -20.77 -9.58
C GLU A 292 -12.91 -19.84 -8.83
N THR A 293 -12.93 -19.82 -7.49
CA THR A 293 -12.01 -19.03 -6.67
C THR A 293 -10.63 -19.71 -6.51
N LEU A 294 -10.61 -21.04 -6.35
CA LEU A 294 -9.36 -21.82 -6.30
C LEU A 294 -8.62 -21.78 -7.64
N GLU A 295 -9.32 -21.91 -8.76
CA GLU A 295 -8.78 -21.75 -10.12
C GLU A 295 -8.17 -20.35 -10.32
N ALA A 296 -8.76 -19.31 -9.72
CA ALA A 296 -8.21 -17.96 -9.76
C ALA A 296 -6.93 -17.78 -8.92
N PHE A 297 -6.79 -18.50 -7.79
CA PHE A 297 -5.54 -18.55 -7.03
C PHE A 297 -4.45 -19.33 -7.77
N GLN A 298 -4.79 -20.44 -8.42
CA GLN A 298 -3.85 -21.20 -9.26
C GLN A 298 -3.34 -20.35 -10.43
N ALA A 299 -4.22 -19.66 -11.16
CA ALA A 299 -3.82 -18.76 -12.24
C ALA A 299 -2.96 -17.57 -11.77
N TYR A 300 -3.11 -17.14 -10.51
CA TYR A 300 -2.19 -16.17 -9.89
C TYR A 300 -0.81 -16.80 -9.61
N GLN A 301 -0.74 -18.03 -9.10
CA GLN A 301 0.53 -18.75 -8.91
C GLN A 301 1.29 -18.92 -10.23
N GLU A 302 0.61 -19.39 -11.27
CA GLU A 302 1.17 -19.56 -12.62
C GLU A 302 1.75 -18.24 -13.16
N ARG A 303 1.06 -17.12 -12.93
CA ARG A 303 1.56 -15.78 -13.30
C ARG A 303 2.80 -15.37 -12.51
N VAL A 304 2.81 -15.54 -11.18
CA VAL A 304 3.97 -15.21 -10.34
C VAL A 304 5.17 -16.08 -10.71
N GLN A 305 4.95 -17.36 -11.01
CA GLN A 305 5.96 -18.27 -11.51
C GLN A 305 6.58 -17.77 -12.82
N VAL A 306 5.78 -17.30 -13.78
CA VAL A 306 6.28 -16.70 -15.03
C VAL A 306 7.12 -15.45 -14.76
N GLU A 307 6.67 -14.52 -13.91
CA GLU A 307 7.43 -13.32 -13.54
C GLU A 307 8.81 -13.67 -12.94
N VAL A 308 8.89 -14.71 -12.11
CA VAL A 308 10.15 -15.18 -11.52
C VAL A 308 11.04 -15.88 -12.57
N LEU A 309 10.47 -16.72 -13.44
CA LEU A 309 11.23 -17.40 -14.52
C LEU A 309 11.76 -16.42 -15.57
N GLU A 310 11.05 -15.33 -15.87
CA GLU A 310 11.54 -14.27 -16.75
C GLU A 310 12.71 -13.51 -16.11
N LYS A 311 12.63 -13.20 -14.81
CA LYS A 311 13.75 -12.61 -14.05
C LYS A 311 14.97 -13.54 -14.03
N ILE A 312 14.76 -14.85 -13.85
CA ILE A 312 15.82 -15.88 -13.91
C ILE A 312 16.45 -15.94 -15.30
N ARG A 313 15.66 -15.90 -16.38
CA ARG A 313 16.18 -15.97 -17.77
C ARG A 313 17.03 -14.75 -18.16
N GLN A 314 16.80 -13.60 -17.53
CA GLN A 314 17.61 -12.39 -17.76
C GLN A 314 19.00 -12.48 -17.10
N ASP A 315 19.18 -13.40 -16.15
CA ASP A 315 20.45 -13.74 -15.53
C ASP A 315 21.15 -14.83 -16.37
N GLN A 316 22.25 -14.48 -17.04
CA GLN A 316 22.85 -15.33 -18.09
C GLN A 316 23.46 -16.64 -17.56
N ASP A 317 23.66 -16.75 -16.24
CA ASP A 317 24.31 -17.90 -15.59
C ASP A 317 23.33 -18.99 -15.13
N LEU A 318 22.01 -18.81 -15.31
CA LEU A 318 20.99 -19.74 -14.81
C LEU A 318 20.43 -20.70 -15.87
N GLN A 319 20.61 -22.01 -15.63
CA GLN A 319 19.96 -23.06 -16.41
C GLN A 319 18.43 -23.08 -16.16
N PRO A 320 17.59 -23.49 -17.15
CA PRO A 320 16.15 -23.60 -16.95
C PRO A 320 15.81 -24.65 -15.88
N TYR A 321 15.19 -24.21 -14.79
CA TYR A 321 14.68 -25.12 -13.76
C TYR A 321 13.55 -26.01 -14.33
N GLN A 322 13.74 -27.33 -14.27
CA GLN A 322 12.66 -28.30 -14.50
C GLN A 322 11.91 -28.48 -13.19
N ILE A 323 10.61 -28.19 -13.17
CA ILE A 323 9.75 -28.39 -12.01
C ILE A 323 9.20 -29.81 -12.10
N GLU A 324 9.51 -30.64 -11.10
CA GLU A 324 9.03 -32.03 -11.05
C GLU A 324 7.54 -32.11 -10.67
N ASN A 325 6.90 -33.26 -10.95
CA ASN A 325 5.49 -33.46 -10.64
C ASN A 325 5.22 -33.35 -9.12
N GLY A 326 4.47 -32.32 -8.73
CA GLY A 326 4.14 -32.04 -7.32
C GLY A 326 5.05 -31.02 -6.64
N GLU A 327 6.08 -30.52 -7.33
CA GLU A 327 6.86 -29.37 -6.89
C GLU A 327 6.22 -28.04 -7.30
N THR A 328 6.55 -27.00 -6.55
CA THR A 328 6.42 -25.61 -7.00
C THR A 328 7.79 -25.02 -7.31
N LEU A 329 7.82 -23.94 -8.10
CA LEU A 329 9.08 -23.23 -8.37
C LEU A 329 9.76 -22.76 -7.08
N GLY A 330 8.99 -22.35 -6.06
CA GLY A 330 9.52 -22.07 -4.73
C GLY A 330 10.29 -23.26 -4.13
N THR A 331 9.71 -24.47 -4.14
CA THR A 331 10.38 -25.67 -3.63
C THR A 331 11.61 -26.06 -4.47
N THR A 332 11.54 -25.95 -5.79
CA THR A 332 12.66 -26.23 -6.70
C THR A 332 13.82 -25.25 -6.48
N LEU A 333 13.55 -23.96 -6.23
CA LEU A 333 14.59 -22.95 -5.94
C LEU A 333 15.31 -23.22 -4.61
N LEU A 334 14.61 -23.67 -3.56
CA LEU A 334 15.27 -24.09 -2.32
C LEU A 334 16.24 -25.25 -2.54
N LYS A 335 15.83 -26.27 -3.32
CA LYS A 335 16.71 -27.41 -3.65
C LYS A 335 18.00 -26.99 -4.38
N HIS A 336 17.95 -25.89 -5.12
CA HIS A 336 19.10 -25.30 -5.80
C HIS A 336 19.85 -24.25 -4.97
N ASN A 337 19.63 -24.21 -3.64
CA ASN A 337 20.29 -23.30 -2.70
C ASN A 337 20.06 -21.81 -3.03
N ARG A 338 18.83 -21.44 -3.40
CA ARG A 338 18.40 -20.06 -3.71
C ARG A 338 17.29 -19.53 -2.78
N PRO A 339 17.46 -19.52 -1.45
CA PRO A 339 16.42 -19.04 -0.53
C PRO A 339 16.10 -17.56 -0.67
N ASP A 340 17.04 -16.76 -1.19
CA ASP A 340 16.87 -15.36 -1.58
C ASP A 340 15.68 -15.16 -2.54
N MET A 341 15.45 -16.11 -3.44
CA MET A 341 14.31 -16.13 -4.34
C MET A 341 13.19 -17.06 -3.85
N ALA A 342 13.56 -18.17 -3.21
CA ALA A 342 12.63 -19.23 -2.88
C ALA A 342 11.70 -18.88 -1.71
N VAL A 343 12.19 -18.32 -0.60
CA VAL A 343 11.33 -18.02 0.57
C VAL A 343 10.25 -16.98 0.24
N PRO A 344 10.57 -15.86 -0.45
CA PRO A 344 9.54 -14.91 -0.90
C PRO A 344 8.54 -15.52 -1.89
N LEU A 345 8.99 -16.44 -2.76
CA LEU A 345 8.10 -17.12 -3.71
C LEU A 345 7.19 -18.15 -3.01
N LEU A 346 7.73 -18.97 -2.12
CA LEU A 346 6.99 -19.93 -1.30
C LEU A 346 5.89 -19.23 -0.51
N LEU A 347 6.18 -18.05 0.08
CA LEU A 347 5.16 -17.24 0.74
C LEU A 347 4.03 -16.83 -0.20
N LYS A 348 4.33 -16.37 -1.43
CA LYS A 348 3.31 -16.00 -2.43
C LYS A 348 2.48 -17.21 -2.87
N GLU A 349 3.13 -18.34 -3.16
CA GLU A 349 2.48 -19.59 -3.53
C GLU A 349 1.57 -20.11 -2.39
N ALA A 350 2.05 -20.10 -1.15
CA ALA A 350 1.35 -20.58 0.03
C ALA A 350 0.23 -19.64 0.48
N TYR A 351 0.36 -18.33 0.28
CA TYR A 351 -0.75 -17.36 0.39
C TYR A 351 -1.78 -17.52 -0.73
N ALA A 352 -1.42 -18.14 -1.84
CA ALA A 352 -2.34 -18.59 -2.88
C ALA A 352 -2.78 -20.05 -2.71
N LEU A 353 -2.70 -20.59 -1.49
CA LEU A 353 -3.22 -21.91 -1.10
C LEU A 353 -2.45 -23.12 -1.67
N SER A 354 -1.18 -22.95 -2.05
CA SER A 354 -0.29 -24.08 -2.34
C SER A 354 0.01 -24.89 -1.07
N GLU A 355 -0.46 -26.14 -1.02
CA GLU A 355 -0.11 -27.08 0.07
C GLU A 355 1.39 -27.48 0.06
N PRO A 356 2.04 -27.79 -1.08
CA PRO A 356 3.47 -28.09 -1.09
C PRO A 356 4.33 -26.93 -0.57
N SER A 357 4.02 -25.70 -0.97
CA SER A 357 4.74 -24.52 -0.50
C SER A 357 4.51 -24.28 1.00
N GLN A 358 3.27 -24.48 1.50
CA GLN A 358 2.97 -24.38 2.92
C GLN A 358 3.72 -25.42 3.75
N ALA A 359 3.84 -26.66 3.26
CA ALA A 359 4.55 -27.73 3.95
C ALA A 359 6.05 -27.44 4.06
N GLU A 360 6.68 -26.91 3.01
CA GLU A 360 8.09 -26.52 3.04
C GLU A 360 8.32 -25.28 3.93
N LEU A 361 7.41 -24.30 3.94
CA LEU A 361 7.44 -23.19 4.91
C LEU A 361 7.30 -23.67 6.36
N ALA A 362 6.46 -24.69 6.62
CA ALA A 362 6.32 -25.26 7.95
C ALA A 362 7.61 -25.91 8.43
N LYS A 363 8.28 -26.67 7.55
CA LYS A 363 9.62 -27.22 7.81
C LYS A 363 10.65 -26.12 8.06
N LEU A 364 10.72 -25.08 7.22
CA LEU A 364 11.61 -23.93 7.42
C LEU A 364 11.37 -23.21 8.75
N TYR A 365 10.12 -23.08 9.20
CA TYR A 365 9.83 -22.51 10.53
C TYR A 365 10.36 -23.39 11.67
N GLU A 366 10.24 -24.71 11.56
CA GLU A 366 10.67 -25.65 12.60
C GLU A 366 12.22 -25.80 12.64
N THR A 367 12.89 -25.88 11.49
CA THR A 367 14.33 -26.19 11.40
C THR A 367 15.24 -25.01 11.07
N GLY A 368 14.69 -23.92 10.54
CA GLY A 368 15.48 -22.90 9.82
C GLY A 368 16.09 -23.46 8.54
N LEU A 369 17.04 -22.71 7.98
CA LEU A 369 17.89 -23.10 6.84
C LEU A 369 19.34 -22.67 7.13
N ASP A 370 20.09 -23.54 7.79
CA ASP A 370 21.49 -23.36 8.19
C ASP A 370 21.79 -21.95 8.74
N GLN A 371 22.69 -21.21 8.10
CA GLN A 371 23.08 -19.84 8.47
C GLN A 371 22.28 -18.76 7.71
N GLN A 372 21.30 -19.15 6.89
CA GLN A 372 20.61 -18.27 5.94
C GLN A 372 19.18 -17.90 6.38
N LEU A 373 18.51 -18.76 7.14
CA LEU A 373 17.23 -18.44 7.78
C LEU A 373 17.20 -19.04 9.21
N PRO A 374 16.97 -18.24 10.27
CA PRO A 374 16.83 -18.78 11.62
C PRO A 374 15.52 -19.58 11.75
N PRO A 375 15.46 -20.61 12.62
CA PRO A 375 14.19 -21.21 12.99
C PRO A 375 13.30 -20.21 13.71
N PHE A 376 12.00 -20.48 13.71
CA PHE A 376 10.96 -19.69 14.37
C PHE A 376 10.74 -18.28 13.83
N ASP A 377 11.02 -18.08 12.54
CA ASP A 377 10.85 -16.79 11.85
C ASP A 377 9.43 -16.18 12.07
N PRO A 378 9.33 -14.91 12.52
CA PRO A 378 8.04 -14.30 12.86
C PRO A 378 7.16 -13.98 11.64
N VAL A 379 7.73 -13.81 10.45
CA VAL A 379 6.97 -13.61 9.20
C VAL A 379 6.26 -14.91 8.82
N LEU A 380 6.93 -16.05 8.98
CA LEU A 380 6.32 -17.37 8.77
C LEU A 380 5.23 -17.65 9.81
N LEU A 381 5.42 -17.26 11.08
CA LEU A 381 4.36 -17.36 12.09
C LEU A 381 3.12 -16.53 11.70
N ALA A 382 3.31 -15.27 11.30
CA ALA A 382 2.23 -14.38 10.86
C ALA A 382 1.49 -14.93 9.62
N TYR A 383 2.22 -15.57 8.70
CA TYR A 383 1.62 -16.31 7.57
C TYR A 383 0.70 -17.45 8.05
N PHE A 384 1.16 -18.30 8.98
CA PHE A 384 0.33 -19.40 9.50
C PHE A 384 -0.89 -18.87 10.28
N GLU A 385 -0.73 -17.83 11.09
CA GLU A 385 -1.82 -17.18 11.83
C GLU A 385 -2.89 -16.63 10.88
N THR A 386 -2.48 -15.90 9.85
CA THR A 386 -3.38 -15.32 8.83
C THR A 386 -4.11 -16.40 8.04
N THR A 387 -3.39 -17.36 7.47
CA THR A 387 -4.00 -18.38 6.62
C THR A 387 -4.81 -19.42 7.40
N ALA A 388 -4.46 -19.72 8.66
CA ALA A 388 -5.30 -20.53 9.53
C ALA A 388 -6.61 -19.82 9.89
N ALA A 389 -6.60 -18.51 10.11
CA ALA A 389 -7.79 -17.69 10.32
C ALA A 389 -8.67 -17.61 9.06
N ASP A 390 -8.07 -17.62 7.86
CA ASP A 390 -8.77 -17.76 6.59
C ASP A 390 -9.36 -19.17 6.33
N GLY A 391 -9.06 -20.13 7.20
CA GLY A 391 -9.60 -21.48 7.16
C GLY A 391 -8.69 -22.53 6.50
N PHE A 392 -7.46 -22.17 6.10
CA PHE A 392 -6.58 -23.08 5.38
C PHE A 392 -6.11 -24.22 6.29
N VAL A 393 -6.52 -25.45 5.96
CA VAL A 393 -6.37 -26.62 6.83
C VAL A 393 -4.91 -26.98 7.11
N PRO A 394 -3.97 -26.94 6.14
CA PRO A 394 -2.55 -27.17 6.42
C PRO A 394 -1.99 -26.18 7.46
N SER A 395 -2.23 -24.87 7.29
CA SER A 395 -1.82 -23.85 8.26
C SER A 395 -2.49 -24.01 9.63
N LYS A 396 -3.76 -24.44 9.71
CA LYS A 396 -4.38 -24.78 11.00
C LYS A 396 -3.67 -25.92 11.73
N LYS A 397 -3.21 -26.95 11.00
CA LYS A 397 -2.47 -28.09 11.58
C LYS A 397 -1.09 -27.65 12.06
N THR A 398 -0.33 -26.95 11.21
CA THR A 398 0.98 -26.38 11.57
C THR A 398 0.88 -25.45 12.77
N LEU A 399 -0.03 -24.48 12.76
CA LEU A 399 -0.18 -23.50 13.85
C LEU A 399 -0.62 -24.16 15.17
N ALA A 400 -1.45 -25.21 15.10
CA ALA A 400 -1.78 -26.00 16.29
C ALA A 400 -0.56 -26.74 16.85
N ARG A 401 0.34 -27.27 16.01
CA ARG A 401 1.62 -27.86 16.45
C ARG A 401 2.55 -26.81 17.06
N ILE A 402 2.67 -25.64 16.42
CA ILE A 402 3.48 -24.51 16.91
C ILE A 402 3.09 -24.17 18.36
N TYR A 403 1.82 -23.86 18.61
CA TYR A 403 1.36 -23.56 19.96
C TYR A 403 1.33 -24.79 20.88
N GLY A 404 1.05 -26.00 20.35
CA GLY A 404 0.96 -27.22 21.15
C GLY A 404 2.30 -27.67 21.73
N LYS A 405 3.37 -27.59 20.93
CA LYS A 405 4.75 -27.94 21.32
C LYS A 405 5.57 -26.74 21.85
N GLY A 406 5.09 -25.50 21.68
CA GLY A 406 5.84 -24.30 22.06
C GLY A 406 7.01 -23.99 21.11
N LEU A 407 6.81 -24.20 19.81
CA LEU A 407 7.81 -23.90 18.78
C LEU A 407 7.84 -22.39 18.58
N GLY A 408 8.99 -21.75 18.86
CA GLY A 408 9.15 -20.29 18.79
C GLY A 408 8.26 -19.47 19.74
N THR A 409 7.47 -20.12 20.60
CA THR A 409 6.36 -19.53 21.35
C THR A 409 6.17 -20.26 22.67
N ALA A 410 5.46 -19.66 23.63
CA ALA A 410 5.07 -20.39 24.84
C ALA A 410 4.03 -21.47 24.50
N ALA A 411 4.22 -22.68 25.04
CA ALA A 411 3.30 -23.80 24.81
C ALA A 411 1.89 -23.51 25.38
N ASP A 412 0.89 -23.50 24.51
CA ASP A 412 -0.51 -23.26 24.85
C ASP A 412 -1.44 -24.27 24.14
N LEU A 413 -1.76 -25.34 24.87
CA LEU A 413 -2.71 -26.37 24.44
C LEU A 413 -4.14 -25.85 24.24
N ARG A 414 -4.54 -24.74 24.87
CA ARG A 414 -5.86 -24.13 24.67
C ARG A 414 -5.88 -23.41 23.33
N LYS A 415 -4.85 -22.61 23.03
CA LYS A 415 -4.69 -21.93 21.72
C LYS A 415 -4.58 -22.96 20.59
N ALA A 416 -3.78 -24.01 20.76
CA ALA A 416 -3.68 -25.11 19.80
C ALA A 416 -5.04 -25.77 19.49
N LYS A 417 -5.83 -26.12 20.52
CA LYS A 417 -7.18 -26.69 20.36
C LYS A 417 -8.17 -25.71 19.72
N ALA A 418 -8.03 -24.41 19.96
CA ALA A 418 -8.90 -23.39 19.39
C ALA A 418 -8.70 -23.26 17.87
N VAL A 419 -7.46 -23.31 17.38
CA VAL A 419 -7.12 -23.25 15.94
C VAL A 419 -7.73 -24.42 15.15
N LEU A 420 -7.77 -25.62 15.74
CA LEU A 420 -8.34 -26.83 15.13
C LEU A 420 -9.88 -26.85 15.07
N LYS A 421 -10.56 -25.82 15.58
CA LYS A 421 -12.04 -25.75 15.56
C LYS A 421 -12.57 -25.77 14.12
N GLY A 422 -13.58 -26.62 13.92
CA GLY A 422 -14.24 -26.85 12.62
C GLY A 422 -13.64 -27.98 11.78
N LEU A 423 -12.50 -28.57 12.18
CA LEU A 423 -11.94 -29.74 11.49
C LEU A 423 -12.62 -31.05 11.94
N PRO A 424 -12.60 -32.12 11.11
CA PRO A 424 -13.12 -33.44 11.48
C PRO A 424 -12.45 -34.00 12.74
N LYS A 425 -13.23 -34.66 13.61
CA LYS A 425 -12.74 -35.19 14.91
C LYS A 425 -11.51 -36.11 14.78
N GLN A 426 -11.42 -36.87 13.68
CA GLN A 426 -10.27 -37.76 13.41
C GLN A 426 -8.99 -36.96 13.13
N GLU A 427 -9.07 -35.89 12.34
CA GLU A 427 -7.93 -34.99 12.07
C GLU A 427 -7.49 -34.23 13.32
N VAL A 428 -8.45 -33.72 14.10
CA VAL A 428 -8.13 -33.06 15.38
C VAL A 428 -7.42 -34.04 16.32
N LYS A 429 -7.91 -35.29 16.41
CA LYS A 429 -7.27 -36.32 17.24
C LYS A 429 -5.82 -36.59 16.79
N ALA A 430 -5.59 -36.80 15.49
CA ALA A 430 -4.26 -37.08 14.96
C ALA A 430 -3.24 -35.98 15.31
N VAL A 431 -3.60 -34.70 15.10
CA VAL A 431 -2.73 -33.55 15.44
C VAL A 431 -2.47 -33.47 16.95
N LEU A 432 -3.48 -33.73 17.79
CA LEU A 432 -3.29 -33.72 19.25
C LEU A 432 -2.44 -34.89 19.78
N GLU A 433 -2.40 -36.03 19.07
CA GLU A 433 -1.54 -37.16 19.42
C GLU A 433 -0.06 -36.85 19.16
N GLU A 434 0.27 -36.02 18.16
CA GLU A 434 1.63 -35.49 17.93
C GLU A 434 2.19 -34.69 19.12
N PHE A 435 1.34 -34.20 20.03
CA PHE A 435 1.77 -33.42 21.19
C PHE A 435 2.15 -34.29 22.40
N ALA A 436 1.66 -35.54 22.45
CA ALA A 436 1.86 -36.44 23.58
C ALA A 436 3.14 -37.28 23.44
N ASN A 437 3.61 -37.49 22.21
CA ASN A 437 4.91 -38.08 21.89
C ASN A 437 5.82 -36.96 21.36
N PRO A 438 6.75 -36.44 22.20
CA PRO A 438 7.57 -35.28 21.85
C PRO A 438 8.49 -35.52 20.65
#